data_AF-A0A3N4K1F1-F1
#
_entry.id   AF-A0A3N4K1F1-F1
#
_cell.length_a   1.000
_cell.length_b   1.000
_cell.length_c   1.000
_cell.angle_alpha   90.00
_cell.angle_beta   90.00
_cell.angle_gamma   90.00
#
_symmetry.space_group_name_H-M   'P 1'
#
loop_
_entity.id
_entity.type
_entity.pdbx_description
1 polymer ?
#
loop_
_entity_poly.entity_id
_entity_poly.type
_entity_poly.pdbx_seq_one_letter_code
_entity_poly.pdbx_strand_id
1 'polypeptide(L)'
;MNIPHLYLVEDNAPSHQTARSVDKEERKEKGIVTLDWPLKSPDINQIEGIWDYEKDEISTWQFVRASKAVVDGAKAVLCQAFHEKLQRVIIHGGNNNFNG
;
A
#
# COMPACT_ATOMS: atom_id res chain seq x y z
N MET A 1 -30.81 0.83 -6.29
CA MET A 1 -30.07 0.71 -5.02
C MET A 1 -29.00 1.80 -5.01
N ASN A 2 -28.78 2.49 -3.88
CA ASN A 2 -27.72 3.49 -3.78
C ASN A 2 -26.39 2.74 -3.57
N ILE A 3 -25.49 2.76 -4.55
CA ILE A 3 -24.17 2.12 -4.42
C ILE A 3 -23.31 3.08 -3.58
N PRO A 4 -22.75 2.65 -2.43
CA PRO A 4 -21.88 3.49 -1.64
C PRO A 4 -20.62 3.86 -2.45
N HIS A 5 -20.21 5.12 -2.36
CA HIS A 5 -19.00 5.58 -3.03
C HIS A 5 -17.77 5.36 -2.16
N LEU A 6 -16.78 4.67 -2.71
CA LEU A 6 -15.44 4.58 -2.14
C LEU A 6 -14.51 5.51 -2.92
N TYR A 7 -13.91 6.48 -2.24
CA TYR A 7 -12.92 7.36 -2.86
C TYR A 7 -11.53 6.77 -2.71
N LEU A 8 -10.89 6.43 -3.83
CA LEU A 8 -9.52 5.93 -3.84
C LEU A 8 -8.55 7.09 -4.08
N VAL A 9 -7.56 7.19 -3.20
CA VAL A 9 -6.44 8.11 -3.29
C VAL A 9 -5.19 7.31 -3.65
N GLU A 10 -4.62 7.58 -4.82
CA GLU A 10 -3.39 6.96 -5.33
C GLU A 10 -2.65 7.98 -6.21
N ASP A 11 -1.33 7.88 -6.31
CA ASP A 11 -0.55 8.74 -7.18
C ASP A 11 -0.67 8.32 -8.66
N ASN A 12 -0.08 9.11 -9.55
CA ASN A 12 -0.09 8.83 -10.99
C ASN A 12 1.03 7.87 -11.44
N ALA A 13 1.50 6.97 -10.58
CA ALA A 13 2.49 5.96 -11.02
C ALA A 13 1.95 5.17 -12.23
N PRO A 14 2.80 4.79 -13.22
CA PRO A 14 2.34 4.10 -14.42
C PRO A 14 1.53 2.83 -14.14
N SER A 15 1.89 2.08 -13.09
CA SER A 15 1.16 0.89 -12.66
C SER A 15 -0.28 1.20 -12.21
N HIS A 16 -0.50 2.30 -11.49
CA HIS A 16 -1.84 2.71 -11.06
C HIS A 16 -2.68 3.16 -12.26
N GLN A 17 -2.07 3.89 -13.20
CA GLN A 17 -2.76 4.29 -14.44
C GLN A 17 -3.16 3.07 -15.28
N THR A 18 -2.27 2.08 -15.42
CA THR A 18 -2.59 0.81 -16.09
C THR A 18 -3.71 0.06 -15.36
N ALA A 19 -3.61 -0.08 -14.04
CA ALA A 19 -4.64 -0.75 -13.24
C ALA A 19 -6.01 -0.10 -13.43
N ARG A 20 -6.09 1.23 -13.30
CA ARG A 20 -7.31 2.03 -13.51
C ARG A 20 -7.93 1.84 -14.90
N SER A 21 -7.10 1.65 -15.92
CA SER A 21 -7.58 1.36 -17.28
C SER A 21 -8.12 -0.06 -17.42
N VAL A 22 -7.52 -1.02 -16.73
CA VAL A 22 -7.88 -2.45 -16.82
C VAL A 22 -9.14 -2.76 -16.01
N ASP A 23 -9.32 -2.16 -14.84
CA ASP A 23 -10.40 -2.46 -13.88
C ASP A 23 -11.58 -1.47 -13.93
N LYS A 24 -11.65 -0.61 -14.95
CA LYS A 24 -12.60 0.52 -15.06
C LYS A 24 -14.06 0.13 -14.81
N GLU A 25 -14.53 -0.96 -15.41
CA GLU A 25 -15.93 -1.41 -15.27
C GLU A 25 -16.19 -1.95 -13.86
N GLU A 26 -15.26 -2.72 -13.28
CA GLU A 26 -15.37 -3.22 -11.90
C GLU A 26 -15.43 -2.08 -10.89
N ARG A 27 -14.61 -1.04 -11.07
CA ARG A 27 -14.66 0.17 -10.23
C ARG A 27 -16.03 0.83 -10.28
N LYS A 28 -16.61 0.95 -11.48
CA LYS A 28 -17.94 1.53 -11.67
C LYS A 28 -19.01 0.70 -10.96
N GLU A 29 -18.98 -0.63 -11.11
CA GLU A 29 -19.90 -1.55 -10.46
C GLU A 29 -19.80 -1.49 -8.92
N LYS A 30 -18.59 -1.31 -8.39
CA LYS A 30 -18.31 -1.21 -6.95
C LYS A 30 -18.44 0.21 -6.37
N GLY A 31 -18.75 1.21 -7.19
CA GLY A 31 -18.82 2.61 -6.74
C GLY A 31 -17.47 3.22 -6.35
N ILE A 32 -16.35 2.67 -6.85
CA ILE A 32 -15.00 3.17 -6.59
C ILE A 32 -14.72 4.37 -7.50
N VAL A 33 -14.47 5.52 -6.89
CA VAL A 33 -14.14 6.78 -7.55
C VAL A 33 -12.70 7.11 -7.25
N THR A 34 -11.83 7.05 -8.25
CA THR A 34 -10.44 7.47 -8.06
C THR A 34 -10.30 8.98 -8.23
N LEU A 35 -9.64 9.64 -7.28
CA LEU A 35 -9.40 11.08 -7.35
C LEU A 35 -8.26 11.40 -8.33
N ASP A 36 -8.33 12.58 -8.94
CA ASP A 36 -7.22 13.11 -9.73
C ASP A 36 -6.09 13.52 -8.78
N TRP A 37 -4.87 13.10 -9.12
CA TRP A 37 -3.70 13.37 -8.29
C TRP A 37 -2.79 14.43 -8.95
N PRO A 38 -2.37 15.49 -8.23
CA PRO A 38 -1.41 16.44 -8.75
C PRO A 38 -0.01 15.81 -8.87
N LEU A 39 0.73 16.22 -9.91
CA LEU A 39 2.07 15.71 -10.15
C LEU A 39 3.02 16.10 -9.01
N LYS A 40 3.90 15.17 -8.62
CA LYS A 40 4.97 15.39 -7.63
C LYS A 40 4.49 15.98 -6.31
N SER A 41 3.30 15.57 -5.86
CA SER A 41 2.70 16.03 -4.59
C SER A 41 2.59 14.87 -3.60
N PRO A 42 3.71 14.32 -3.09
CA PRO A 42 3.66 13.28 -2.07
C PRO A 42 3.17 13.84 -0.72
N ASP A 43 3.40 15.12 -0.46
CA ASP A 43 3.06 15.84 0.78
C ASP A 43 1.56 15.80 1.13
N ILE A 44 0.69 15.70 0.13
CA ILE A 44 -0.76 15.59 0.34
C ILE A 44 -1.24 14.13 0.41
N ASN A 45 -0.36 13.14 0.17
CA ASN A 45 -0.70 11.74 0.31
C ASN A 45 -0.55 11.31 1.78
N GLN A 46 -1.67 10.94 2.40
CA GLN A 46 -1.67 10.51 3.80
C GLN A 46 -0.81 9.26 4.05
N ILE A 47 -0.53 8.46 3.01
CA ILE A 47 0.34 7.28 3.16
C ILE A 47 1.79 7.67 3.48
N GLU A 48 2.27 8.84 3.07
CA GLU A 48 3.65 9.28 3.35
C GLU A 48 3.90 9.43 4.84
N GLY A 49 2.93 9.97 5.59
CA GLY A 49 3.05 10.10 7.05
C GLY A 49 3.12 8.74 7.76
N ILE A 50 2.41 7.73 7.24
CA ILE A 50 2.50 6.34 7.74
C ILE A 50 3.90 5.80 7.44
N TRP A 51 4.40 5.98 6.22
CA TRP A 51 5.74 5.53 5.86
C TRP A 51 6.85 6.23 6.63
N ASP A 52 6.70 7.51 6.94
CA ASP A 52 7.69 8.26 7.73
C ASP A 52 7.84 7.66 9.13
N TYR A 53 6.73 7.37 9.81
CA TYR A 53 6.74 6.69 11.11
C TYR A 53 7.43 5.31 11.02
N GLU A 54 7.07 4.50 10.03
CA GLU A 54 7.66 3.16 9.83
C GLU A 54 9.17 3.23 9.50
N LYS A 55 9.59 4.20 8.67
CA LYS A 55 11.01 4.42 8.37
C LYS A 55 11.79 4.85 9.62
N ASP A 56 11.21 5.72 10.44
CA ASP A 56 11.82 6.15 11.70
C ASP A 56 11.98 4.96 12.65
N GLU A 57 10.95 4.11 12.79
CA GLU A 57 11.00 2.89 13.61
C GLU A 57 12.07 1.92 13.11
N ILE A 58 12.08 1.59 11.82
CA ILE A 58 13.08 0.71 11.20
C ILE A 58 14.49 1.28 11.32
N SER A 59 14.65 2.61 11.29
CA SER A 59 15.96 3.25 11.46
C SER A 59 16.59 2.99 12.83
N THR A 60 15.78 2.68 13.84
CA THR A 60 16.26 2.29 15.18
C THR A 60 16.78 0.86 15.23
N TRP A 61 16.43 0.02 14.24
CA TRP A 61 16.88 -1.36 14.21
C TRP A 61 18.38 -1.37 13.92
N GLN A 62 19.15 -2.04 14.78
CA GLN A 62 20.62 -2.05 14.73
C GLN A 62 21.16 -2.93 13.59
N PHE A 63 20.84 -2.59 12.34
CA PHE A 63 21.52 -3.13 11.16
C PHE A 63 22.84 -2.42 10.87
N VAL A 64 23.22 -1.41 11.66
CA VAL A 64 24.48 -0.68 11.51
C VAL A 64 25.63 -1.66 11.72
N ARG A 65 26.42 -1.92 10.66
CA ARG A 65 27.48 -2.96 10.54
C ARG A 65 27.00 -4.41 10.32
N ALA A 66 25.71 -4.65 10.12
CA ALA A 66 25.24 -5.95 9.69
C ALA A 66 25.85 -6.32 8.32
N SER A 67 26.24 -7.58 8.15
CA SER A 67 26.74 -8.04 6.86
C SER A 67 25.62 -7.98 5.82
N LYS A 68 25.98 -7.87 4.54
CA LYS A 68 25.02 -7.93 3.44
C LYS A 68 24.12 -9.18 3.53
N ALA A 69 24.68 -10.32 3.96
CA ALA A 69 23.91 -11.55 4.12
C ALA A 69 22.84 -11.45 5.22
N VAL A 70 23.12 -10.76 6.33
CA VAL A 70 22.13 -10.53 7.40
C VAL A 70 21.02 -9.61 6.90
N VAL A 71 21.36 -8.54 6.18
CA VAL A 71 20.38 -7.60 5.60
C VAL A 71 19.51 -8.30 4.56
N ASP A 72 20.09 -9.10 3.67
CA ASP A 72 19.36 -9.85 2.65
C ASP A 72 18.45 -10.92 3.29
N GLY A 73 18.90 -11.56 4.38
CA GLY A 73 18.08 -12.49 5.17
C GLY A 73 16.90 -11.80 5.86
N ALA A 74 17.11 -10.63 6.47
CA ALA A 74 16.05 -9.84 7.08
C ALA A 74 15.01 -9.39 6.03
N LYS A 75 15.45 -8.95 4.85
CA LYS A 75 14.56 -8.63 3.72
C LYS A 75 13.72 -9.83 3.29
N ALA A 76 14.33 -11.01 3.17
CA ALA A 76 13.60 -12.23 2.80
C ALA A 76 12.51 -12.58 3.82
N VAL A 77 12.81 -12.49 5.12
CA VAL A 77 11.84 -12.72 6.21
C VAL A 77 10.70 -11.69 6.15
N LEU A 78 11.01 -10.40 5.97
CA LEU A 78 10.00 -9.35 5.88
C LEU A 78 9.10 -9.54 4.64
N CYS A 79 9.68 -9.86 3.48
CA CYS A 79 8.92 -10.16 2.26
C CYS A 79 7.99 -11.35 2.47
N GLN A 80 8.47 -12.42 3.11
CA GLN A 80 7.65 -13.60 3.41
C GLN A 80 6.51 -13.26 4.38
N ALA A 81 6.81 -12.59 5.50
CA ALA A 81 5.81 -12.19 6.49
C ALA A 81 4.74 -11.26 5.88
N PHE A 82 5.16 -10.32 5.03
CA PHE A 82 4.25 -9.44 4.30
C PHE A 82 3.37 -10.23 3.33
N HIS A 83 3.94 -11.16 2.56
CA HIS A 83 3.18 -12.01 1.65
C HIS A 83 2.15 -12.87 2.38
N GLU A 84 2.54 -13.51 3.48
CA GLU A 84 1.65 -14.32 4.30
C GLU A 84 0.51 -13.48 4.91
N LYS A 85 0.82 -12.27 5.38
CA LYS A 85 -0.19 -11.33 5.89
C LYS A 85 -1.14 -10.87 4.79
N LEU A 86 -0.62 -10.53 3.61
CA LEU A 86 -1.44 -10.17 2.45
C LEU A 86 -2.36 -11.32 2.03
N GLN A 87 -1.86 -12.57 1.98
CA GLN A 87 -2.70 -13.71 1.66
C GLN A 87 -3.81 -13.93 2.68
N ARG A 88 -3.52 -13.74 3.98
CA ARG A 88 -4.55 -13.81 5.02
C ARG A 88 -5.60 -12.71 4.88
N VAL A 89 -5.19 -11.48 4.59
CA VAL A 89 -6.10 -10.33 4.48
C VAL A 89 -6.90 -10.36 3.16
N ILE A 90 -6.25 -10.59 2.03
CA ILE A 90 -6.89 -10.49 0.70
C ILE A 90 -7.70 -11.75 0.35
N ILE A 91 -7.23 -12.94 0.72
CA ILE A 91 -7.86 -14.21 0.27
C ILE A 91 -8.91 -14.72 1.27
N HIS A 92 -8.75 -14.45 2.58
CA HIS A 92 -9.60 -15.06 3.62
C HIS A 92 -10.58 -14.10 4.31
N GLY A 93 -10.54 -12.80 4.02
CA GLY A 93 -11.53 -11.88 4.59
C GLY A 93 -11.48 -10.53 3.91
N GLY A 94 -12.38 -10.27 2.96
CA GLY A 94 -12.63 -8.93 2.43
C GLY A 94 -13.16 -7.97 3.48
N ASN A 95 -12.35 -7.64 4.48
CA ASN A 95 -12.63 -6.71 5.57
C ASN A 95 -11.31 -6.09 6.03
N ASN A 96 -10.88 -5.07 5.30
CA ASN A 96 -9.67 -4.30 5.59
C ASN A 96 -9.94 -3.31 6.74
N ASN A 97 -10.04 -3.81 7.98
CA ASN A 97 -10.00 -2.96 9.17
C ASN A 97 -8.55 -2.81 9.65
N PHE A 98 -7.80 -1.90 9.02
CA PHE A 98 -6.62 -1.31 9.66
C PHE A 98 -7.13 -0.32 10.73
N ASN A 99 -7.03 -0.71 11.99
CA ASN A 99 -7.27 0.17 13.14
C ASN A 99 -5.97 0.32 13.92
N GLY A 100 -5.50 1.56 14.04
CA GLY A 100 -4.47 1.98 14.99
C GLY A 100 -3.09 2.07 14.38
#